data_AF-A0A514WUD0-F1
#
_entry.id   AF-A0A514WUD0-F1
#
_cell.length_a   1.000
_cell.length_b   1.000
_cell.length_c   1.000
_cell.angle_alpha   90.00
_cell.angle_beta   90.00
_cell.angle_gamma   90.00
#
_symmetry.space_group_name_H-M   'P 1'
#
loop_
_entity.id
_entity.type
_entity.pdbx_description
1 polymer ?
#
loop_
_entity_poly.entity_id
_entity_poly.type
_entity_poly.pdbx_seq_one_letter_code
_entity_poly.pdbx_strand_id
1 'polypeptide(L)'
;MKYRFLLSAFFIFLGPVSAFAEYRVFLLKISKKSATPGAPPDSRLVESTLDHVQYRYFYPVALDEDVTYIATWRCRGRTDNFKPLCPNPKGQNPAEASPQS
;
A
#
# COMPACT_ATOMS: atom_id res chain seq x y z
N MET A 1 48.44 -12.26 -11.34
CA MET A 1 47.95 -10.91 -10.94
C MET A 1 47.20 -10.13 -12.04
N LYS A 2 47.23 -10.53 -13.33
CA LYS A 2 46.55 -9.81 -14.42
C LYS A 2 45.01 -9.87 -14.41
N TYR A 3 44.40 -10.90 -13.82
CA TYR A 3 42.94 -11.07 -13.77
C TYR A 3 42.24 -10.28 -12.66
N ARG A 4 42.98 -9.76 -11.67
CA ARG A 4 42.41 -8.96 -10.58
C ARG A 4 41.86 -7.62 -11.07
N PHE A 5 42.50 -7.04 -12.08
CA PHE A 5 42.06 -5.79 -12.70
C PHE A 5 40.79 -6.01 -13.55
N LEU A 6 40.72 -7.14 -14.25
CA LEU A 6 39.54 -7.54 -15.05
C LEU A 6 38.32 -7.87 -14.16
N LEU A 7 38.52 -8.51 -13.00
CA LEU A 7 37.47 -8.76 -12.02
C LEU A 7 36.92 -7.47 -11.41
N SER A 8 37.78 -6.48 -11.14
CA SER A 8 37.37 -5.18 -10.59
C SER A 8 36.49 -4.39 -11.56
N ALA A 9 36.82 -4.40 -12.86
CA ALA A 9 36.03 -3.74 -13.89
C ALA A 9 34.63 -4.37 -14.09
N PHE A 10 34.48 -5.67 -13.86
CA PHE A 10 33.20 -6.38 -13.96
C PHE A 10 32.17 -5.88 -12.93
N PHE A 11 32.59 -5.63 -11.69
CA PHE A 11 31.71 -5.12 -10.63
C PHE A 11 31.32 -3.64 -10.81
N ILE A 12 32.14 -2.85 -11.52
CA ILE A 12 31.83 -1.44 -11.85
C ILE A 12 30.79 -1.37 -12.99
N PHE A 13 30.79 -2.34 -13.90
CA PHE A 13 29.79 -2.43 -15.00
C PHE A 13 28.44 -3.00 -14.56
N LEU A 14 28.37 -3.66 -13.40
CA LEU A 14 27.13 -4.04 -12.70
C LEU A 14 26.50 -2.86 -11.94
N GLY A 15 26.79 -1.62 -12.37
CA GLY A 15 26.24 -0.39 -11.82
C GLY A 15 24.70 -0.45 -11.71
N PRO A 16 24.13 0.30 -10.75
CA PRO A 16 22.78 0.08 -10.27
C PRO A 16 21.77 0.26 -11.40
N VAL A 17 21.20 -0.85 -11.86
CA VAL A 17 19.93 -0.83 -12.59
C VAL A 17 18.93 -0.10 -11.71
N SER A 18 18.45 1.04 -12.19
CA SER A 18 17.44 1.84 -11.51
C SER A 18 16.18 0.97 -11.38
N ALA A 19 16.03 0.33 -10.22
CA ALA A 19 14.90 -0.54 -9.93
C ALA A 19 13.68 0.35 -9.66
N PHE A 20 12.95 0.63 -10.72
CA PHE A 20 11.69 1.34 -10.68
C PHE A 20 10.59 0.38 -10.21
N ALA A 21 10.41 0.27 -8.89
CA ALA A 21 9.35 -0.53 -8.32
C ALA A 21 8.01 0.19 -8.48
N GLU A 22 7.18 -0.29 -9.42
CA GLU A 22 5.75 0.06 -9.43
C GLU A 22 5.12 -0.41 -8.11
N TYR A 23 4.31 0.45 -7.50
CA TYR A 23 3.60 0.11 -6.28
C TYR A 23 2.11 -0.15 -6.52
N ARG A 24 1.47 -0.73 -5.51
CA ARG A 24 0.05 -1.04 -5.50
C ARG A 24 -0.61 -0.24 -4.39
N VAL A 25 -1.79 0.28 -4.66
CA VAL A 25 -2.64 0.89 -3.63
C VAL A 25 -3.72 -0.11 -3.27
N PHE A 26 -4.05 -0.15 -1.99
CA PHE A 26 -5.09 -0.95 -1.39
C PHE A 26 -6.08 0.00 -0.72
N LEU A 27 -7.35 -0.14 -1.08
CA LEU A 27 -8.46 0.42 -0.35
C LEU A 27 -8.88 -0.61 0.71
N LEU A 28 -8.66 -0.24 1.96
CA LEU A 28 -8.92 -1.05 3.14
C LEU A 28 -10.19 -0.56 3.83
N LYS A 29 -10.98 -1.51 4.35
CA LYS A 29 -12.07 -1.26 5.29
C LYS A 29 -11.63 -1.69 6.67
N ILE A 30 -11.65 -0.75 7.60
CA ILE A 30 -11.41 -1.02 9.01
C ILE A 30 -12.77 -0.96 9.68
N SER A 31 -13.23 -2.07 10.24
CA SER A 31 -14.54 -2.18 10.86
C SER A 31 -14.44 -2.73 12.27
N LYS A 32 -15.18 -2.12 13.19
CA LYS A 32 -15.31 -2.62 14.55
C LYS A 32 -16.23 -3.84 14.57
N LYS A 33 -15.84 -4.88 15.30
CA LYS A 33 -16.68 -6.05 15.52
C LYS A 33 -17.89 -5.62 16.34
N SER A 34 -19.07 -5.57 15.72
CA SER A 34 -20.29 -5.13 16.39
C SER A 34 -20.61 -6.05 17.57
N ALA A 35 -20.68 -5.47 18.77
CA ALA A 35 -21.12 -6.17 19.97
C ALA A 35 -22.66 -6.34 20.01
N THR A 36 -23.39 -5.55 19.22
CA THR A 36 -24.85 -5.51 19.22
C THR A 36 -25.40 -5.95 17.87
N PRO A 37 -26.19 -7.05 17.80
CA PRO A 37 -26.88 -7.43 16.58
C PRO A 37 -27.80 -6.30 16.10
N GLY A 38 -27.60 -5.81 14.87
CA GLY A 38 -28.44 -4.78 14.26
C GLY A 38 -27.95 -3.33 14.38
N ALA A 39 -26.86 -3.06 15.11
CA ALA A 39 -26.22 -1.74 15.06
C ALA A 39 -25.47 -1.54 13.73
N PRO A 40 -25.49 -0.34 13.13
CA PRO A 40 -24.70 -0.06 11.94
C PRO A 40 -23.21 -0.24 12.27
N PRO A 41 -22.45 -0.97 11.45
CA PRO A 41 -21.04 -1.25 11.74
C PRO A 41 -20.24 0.05 11.65
N ASP A 42 -19.63 0.44 12.78
CA ASP A 42 -18.63 1.50 12.80
C ASP A 42 -17.46 1.07 11.91
N SER A 43 -17.27 1.79 10.81
CA SER A 43 -16.23 1.47 9.84
C SER A 43 -15.70 2.70 9.13
N ARG A 44 -14.41 2.65 8.83
CA ARG A 44 -13.68 3.68 8.08
C ARG A 44 -12.94 3.06 6.91
N LEU A 45 -12.71 3.88 5.90
CA LEU A 45 -12.02 3.50 4.69
C LEU A 45 -10.68 4.22 4.62
N VAL A 46 -9.63 3.48 4.24
CA VAL A 46 -8.27 4.00 4.19
C VAL A 46 -7.58 3.48 2.93
N GLU A 47 -6.88 4.37 2.25
CA GLU A 47 -5.97 3.99 1.18
C GLU A 47 -4.54 3.81 1.72
N SER A 48 -3.87 2.74 1.27
CA SER A 48 -2.55 2.37 1.76
C SER A 48 -1.74 1.64 0.69
N THR A 49 -0.41 1.71 0.76
CA THR A 49 0.48 0.84 -0.03
C THR A 49 0.76 -0.51 0.63
N LEU A 50 0.35 -0.66 1.89
CA LEU A 50 0.38 -1.90 2.66
C LEU A 50 -0.94 -2.64 2.48
N ASP A 51 -0.87 -3.96 2.30
CA ASP A 51 -2.05 -4.81 2.32
C ASP A 51 -2.69 -4.88 3.72
N HIS A 52 -3.88 -5.48 3.83
CA HIS A 52 -4.63 -5.58 5.09
C HIS A 52 -3.86 -6.25 6.25
N VAL A 53 -3.01 -7.24 5.97
CA VAL A 53 -2.19 -7.93 6.97
C VAL A 53 -1.04 -7.03 7.40
N GLN A 54 -0.32 -6.50 6.41
CA GLN A 54 0.81 -5.59 6.64
C GLN A 54 0.36 -4.33 7.40
N TYR A 55 -0.77 -3.74 7.02
CA TYR A 55 -1.29 -2.51 7.62
C TYR A 55 -1.42 -2.63 9.15
N ARG A 56 -1.89 -3.77 9.64
CA ARG A 56 -2.03 -4.05 11.08
C ARG A 56 -0.70 -4.07 11.83
N TYR A 57 0.41 -4.40 11.16
CA TYR A 57 1.73 -4.40 11.77
C TYR A 57 2.36 -3.00 11.86
N PHE A 58 1.95 -2.07 10.99
CA PHE A 58 2.55 -0.73 10.91
C PHE A 58 1.68 0.39 11.49
N TYR A 59 0.36 0.22 11.49
CA TYR A 59 -0.59 1.22 11.97
C TYR A 59 -1.40 0.70 13.16
N PRO A 60 -1.82 1.59 14.09
CA PRO A 60 -2.67 1.20 15.20
C PRO A 60 -4.03 0.74 14.67
N VAL A 61 -4.37 -0.50 14.99
CA VAL A 61 -5.66 -1.15 14.75
C VAL A 61 -6.05 -1.82 16.06
N ALA A 62 -7.23 -1.52 16.58
CA ALA A 62 -7.68 -2.09 17.84
C ALA A 62 -7.87 -3.62 17.74
N LEU A 63 -7.88 -4.31 18.88
CA LEU A 63 -8.04 -5.77 18.91
C LEU A 63 -9.44 -6.21 18.45
N ASP A 64 -10.44 -5.36 18.67
CA ASP A 64 -11.83 -5.54 18.25
C ASP A 64 -12.11 -4.94 16.86
N GLU A 65 -11.09 -4.42 16.18
CA GLU A 65 -11.16 -4.00 14.78
C GLU A 65 -10.62 -5.09 13.85
N ASP A 66 -11.28 -5.21 12.70
CA ASP A 66 -10.85 -6.03 11.59
C ASP A 66 -10.50 -5.17 10.38
N VAL A 67 -9.46 -5.57 9.66
CA VAL A 67 -8.96 -4.88 8.45
C VAL A 67 -9.19 -5.78 7.27
N THR A 68 -10.10 -5.38 6.39
CA THR A 68 -10.47 -6.12 5.19
C THR A 68 -10.16 -5.32 3.94
N TYR A 69 -10.02 -6.04 2.83
CA TYR A 69 -9.67 -5.47 1.55
C TYR A 69 -10.94 -5.23 0.70
N ILE A 70 -11.07 -4.05 0.10
CA ILE A 70 -12.17 -3.72 -0.83
C ILE A 70 -11.68 -3.73 -2.27
N ALA A 71 -10.64 -2.96 -2.58
CA ALA A 71 -10.20 -2.71 -3.94
C ALA A 71 -8.70 -2.40 -4.02
N THR A 72 -8.09 -2.66 -5.18
CA THR A 72 -6.66 -2.51 -5.42
C THR A 72 -6.43 -2.04 -6.83
N TRP A 73 -5.39 -1.25 -7.01
CA TRP A 73 -4.88 -0.90 -8.33
C TRP A 73 -3.37 -0.73 -8.30
N ARG A 74 -2.76 -1.02 -9.44
CA ARG A 74 -1.33 -0.82 -9.65
C ARG A 74 -1.09 0.58 -10.19
N CYS A 75 -0.18 1.30 -9.58
CA CYS A 75 0.27 2.60 -10.05
C CYS A 75 1.36 2.39 -11.11
N ARG A 76 0.96 2.27 -12.37
CA ARG A 76 1.88 2.01 -13.49
C ARG A 76 2.78 3.21 -13.75
N GLY A 77 4.08 2.96 -13.96
CA GLY A 77 5.08 4.01 -14.22
C GLY A 77 5.28 5.02 -13.08
N ARG A 78 4.66 4.78 -11.91
CA ARG A 78 4.74 5.61 -10.71
C ARG A 78 5.68 4.94 -9.72
N THR A 79 6.81 5.57 -9.45
CA THR A 79 7.88 5.10 -8.54
C THR A 79 8.27 6.17 -7.53
N ASP A 80 7.38 7.11 -7.33
CA ASP A 80 7.69 8.45 -6.88
C ASP A 80 7.66 8.53 -5.35
N ASN A 81 8.79 8.17 -4.73
CA ASN A 81 9.33 8.61 -3.43
C ASN A 81 8.35 9.39 -2.52
N PHE A 82 7.35 8.72 -1.94
CA PHE A 82 6.42 9.30 -0.97
C PHE A 82 5.45 10.40 -1.49
N LYS A 83 5.21 10.50 -2.80
CA LYS A 83 4.14 11.35 -3.33
C LYS A 83 2.74 10.80 -2.97
N PRO A 84 1.67 11.62 -3.05
CA PRO A 84 0.30 11.16 -2.83
C PRO A 84 -0.04 9.93 -3.67
N LEU A 85 -0.85 9.02 -3.12
CA LEU A 85 -1.24 7.76 -3.78
C LEU A 85 -1.85 8.04 -5.17
N CYS A 86 -1.62 7.15 -6.13
CA CYS A 86 -2.21 7.33 -7.46
C CYS A 86 -3.73 7.11 -7.37
N PRO A 87 -4.54 7.85 -8.13
CA PRO A 87 -5.99 7.75 -8.04
C PRO A 87 -6.48 6.39 -8.53
N ASN A 88 -7.62 5.95 -8.00
CA ASN A 88 -8.26 4.73 -8.45
C ASN A 88 -8.73 4.87 -9.91
N PRO A 89 -8.26 4.01 -10.84
CA PRO A 89 -8.61 4.13 -12.27
C PRO A 89 -10.08 3.87 -12.56
N LYS A 90 -10.82 3.28 -11.62
CA LYS A 90 -12.27 3.08 -11.74
C LYS A 90 -13.10 4.28 -11.28
N GLY A 91 -12.46 5.34 -10.76
CA GLY A 91 -13.11 6.60 -10.37
C GLY A 91 -14.07 6.50 -9.18
N GLN A 92 -14.15 5.34 -8.50
CA GLN A 92 -15.05 5.10 -7.39
C GLN A 92 -14.27 4.66 -6.16
N ASN A 93 -14.03 5.60 -5.26
CA ASN A 93 -13.57 5.32 -3.91
C ASN A 93 -14.73 5.58 -2.95
N PRO A 94 -15.32 4.52 -2.36
CA PRO A 94 -16.32 4.69 -1.31
C PRO A 94 -15.81 5.54 -0.12
N ALA A 95 -14.49 5.68 0.04
CA ALA A 95 -13.84 6.51 1.05
C ALA A 95 -14.09 8.01 0.88
N GLU A 96 -14.24 8.49 -0.35
CA GLU A 96 -14.41 9.91 -0.68
C GLU A 96 -15.85 10.38 -0.43
N ALA A 97 -16.80 9.45 -0.33
CA ALA A 97 -18.21 9.71 -0.08
C ALA A 97 -18.56 9.87 1.42
N SER A 98 -17.62 9.59 2.33
CA SER A 98 -17.80 9.84 3.76
C SER A 98 -17.02 11.10 4.15
N PRO A 99 -17.65 12.29 4.23
CA PRO A 99 -17.00 13.45 4.82
C PRO A 99 -16.71 13.13 6.28
N GLN A 100 -15.44 13.28 6.67
CA GLN A 100 -15.04 13.29 8.08
C GLN A 100 -15.80 14.42 8.76
N SER A 101 -16.74 14.08 9.65
CA SER A 101 -17.42 15.00 10.56
C SER A 101 -16.58 15.23 11.80
#